data_AF-A0A371L542-F1
#
_entry.id   AF-A0A371L542-F1
#
_cell.length_a   1.000
_cell.length_b   1.000
_cell.length_c   1.000
_cell.angle_alpha   90.00
_cell.angle_beta   90.00
_cell.angle_gamma   90.00
#
_symmetry.space_group_name_H-M   'P 1'
#
loop_
_entity.id
_entity.type
_entity.pdbx_description
1 polymer ?
#
loop_
_entity_poly.entity_id
_entity_poly.type
_entity_poly.pdbx_seq_one_letter_code
_entity_poly.pdbx_strand_id
1 'polypeptide(L)'
;MHCRRCGNPLEKPGDYCLTCNTANCDAVVAVFAADRATLTFLDDEDVLGETTVTTIPESDDETKVVQLRNFAGLVADEIRRKRPETVYAAGERAPLRETRAQLHHEFYRVSDDDPVQRVLDTRGERALEVVDIPPAEKLGGSHSTLIGGRRGRRAIGVVAGHPHVKKVIPGPIDAGGTGSRTGLRAKVTRADGNGNVRLLLRDGSSVQENRIVTTAMNRETGERVRDDLNEALREDGLQDE
;
A
#
# COMPACT_ATOMS: atom_id res chain seq x y z
N MET A 1 -8.75 -17.65 25.59
CA MET A 1 -8.99 -18.42 24.36
C MET A 1 -8.13 -19.67 24.37
N HIS A 2 -8.41 -20.65 23.52
CA HIS A 2 -7.66 -21.90 23.46
C HIS A 2 -7.27 -22.21 22.02
N CYS A 3 -6.16 -22.93 21.84
CA CYS A 3 -5.75 -23.44 20.54
C CYS A 3 -6.86 -24.33 19.96
N ARG A 4 -7.25 -24.08 18.72
CA ARG A 4 -8.34 -24.80 18.04
C ARG A 4 -8.05 -26.30 17.86
N ARG A 5 -6.78 -26.70 17.93
CA ARG A 5 -6.34 -28.09 17.76
C ARG A 5 -6.11 -28.84 19.07
N CYS A 6 -5.32 -28.28 19.98
CA CYS A 6 -4.90 -28.99 21.20
C CYS A 6 -5.54 -28.47 22.49
N GLY A 7 -6.34 -27.40 22.43
CA GLY A 7 -7.00 -26.82 23.60
C GLY A 7 -6.06 -26.09 24.57
N ASN A 8 -4.77 -25.97 24.28
CA ASN A 8 -3.84 -25.21 25.14
C ASN A 8 -4.29 -23.74 25.23
N PRO A 9 -4.26 -23.11 26.42
CA PRO A 9 -4.61 -21.70 26.54
C PRO A 9 -3.70 -20.83 25.68
N LEU A 10 -4.31 -19.85 25.02
CA LEU A 10 -3.64 -18.80 24.26
C LEU A 10 -3.71 -17.51 25.07
N GLU A 11 -2.61 -16.76 25.12
CA GLU A 11 -2.53 -15.50 25.87
C GLU A 11 -3.28 -14.38 25.14
N LYS A 12 -3.24 -14.34 23.80
CA LYS A 12 -4.01 -13.40 22.97
C LYS A 12 -4.81 -14.10 21.86
N PRO A 13 -5.88 -13.45 21.33
CA PRO A 13 -6.62 -13.98 20.18
C PRO A 13 -5.71 -14.28 18.99
N GLY A 14 -5.95 -15.41 18.31
CA GLY A 14 -5.20 -15.80 17.11
C GLY A 14 -3.74 -16.19 17.34
N ASP A 15 -3.27 -16.28 18.58
CA ASP A 15 -1.87 -16.64 18.85
C ASP A 15 -1.50 -17.99 18.22
N TYR A 16 -0.30 -18.04 17.64
CA TYR A 16 0.28 -19.29 17.19
C TYR A 16 0.53 -20.21 18.39
N CYS A 17 0.01 -21.43 18.34
CA CYS A 17 0.17 -22.38 19.45
C CYS A 17 1.57 -22.98 19.43
N LEU A 18 2.42 -22.59 20.37
CA LEU A 18 3.78 -23.13 20.53
C LEU A 18 3.80 -24.58 21.01
N THR A 19 2.71 -25.09 21.59
CA THR A 19 2.62 -26.48 22.07
C THR A 19 2.44 -27.48 20.92
N CYS A 20 1.58 -27.18 19.95
CA CYS A 20 1.24 -28.09 18.87
C CYS A 20 1.50 -27.51 17.46
N ASN A 21 2.19 -26.38 17.38
CA ASN A 21 2.57 -25.71 16.14
C ASN A 21 1.39 -25.41 15.21
N THR A 22 0.27 -24.98 15.77
CA THR A 22 -0.95 -24.66 15.01
C THR A 22 -1.10 -23.16 14.87
N ALA A 23 -1.25 -22.70 13.62
CA ALA A 23 -1.75 -21.36 13.33
C ALA A 23 -3.25 -21.30 13.67
N ASN A 24 -3.60 -20.36 14.53
CA ASN A 24 -4.99 -20.10 14.93
C ASN A 24 -5.55 -18.84 14.25
N CYS A 25 -4.79 -18.24 13.33
CA CYS A 25 -5.11 -17.02 12.59
C CYS A 25 -4.43 -17.11 11.24
N ASP A 26 -5.16 -16.84 10.16
CA ASP A 26 -4.67 -16.91 8.78
C ASP A 26 -4.42 -15.51 8.19
N ALA A 27 -5.17 -14.48 8.63
CA ALA A 27 -4.87 -13.10 8.27
C ALA A 27 -5.09 -12.08 9.39
N VAL A 28 -4.41 -10.95 9.24
CA VAL A 28 -4.54 -9.78 10.12
C VAL A 28 -4.96 -8.57 9.29
N VAL A 29 -5.95 -7.82 9.76
CA VAL A 29 -6.32 -6.50 9.22
C VAL A 29 -5.77 -5.43 10.15
N ALA A 30 -4.87 -4.58 9.64
CA ALA A 30 -4.16 -3.56 10.38
C ALA A 30 -4.59 -2.15 9.93
N VAL A 31 -5.31 -1.43 10.78
CA VAL A 31 -5.77 -0.06 10.51
C VAL A 31 -4.86 0.91 11.25
N PHE A 32 -4.13 1.73 10.51
CA PHE A 32 -3.14 2.65 11.05
C PHE A 32 -3.69 4.07 11.16
N ALA A 33 -3.48 4.68 12.32
CA ALA A 33 -3.58 6.11 12.58
C ALA A 33 -2.20 6.64 13.01
N ALA A 34 -2.08 7.96 13.20
CA ALA A 34 -0.81 8.59 13.57
C ALA A 34 -0.31 8.15 14.95
N ASP A 35 -1.22 7.86 15.88
CA ASP A 35 -0.97 7.57 17.30
C ASP A 35 -1.40 6.15 17.72
N ARG A 36 -2.01 5.38 16.82
CA ARG A 36 -2.47 4.01 17.12
C ARG A 36 -2.58 3.14 15.88
N ALA A 37 -2.52 1.83 16.08
CA ALA A 37 -2.81 0.83 15.08
C ALA A 37 -3.74 -0.22 15.69
N THR A 38 -4.87 -0.46 15.03
CA THR A 38 -5.84 -1.48 15.41
C THR A 38 -5.60 -2.72 14.56
N LEU A 39 -5.36 -3.86 15.20
CA LEU A 39 -5.12 -5.15 14.57
C LEU A 39 -6.31 -6.07 14.83
N THR A 40 -7.02 -6.45 13.78
CA THR A 40 -8.10 -7.44 13.83
C THR A 40 -7.58 -8.77 13.32
N PHE A 41 -7.78 -9.84 14.09
CA PHE A 41 -7.30 -11.18 13.77
C PHE A 41 -8.42 -12.03 13.19
N LEU A 42 -8.17 -12.65 12.05
CA LEU A 42 -9.13 -13.47 11.32
C LEU A 42 -8.67 -14.93 11.26
N ASP A 43 -9.64 -15.85 11.21
CA ASP A 43 -9.49 -17.24 10.78
C ASP A 43 -10.66 -17.53 9.84
N ASP A 44 -10.38 -17.71 8.56
CA ASP A 44 -11.41 -17.78 7.52
C ASP A 44 -12.36 -16.55 7.55
N GLU A 45 -13.65 -16.74 7.78
CA GLU A 45 -14.64 -15.65 7.88
C GLU A 45 -14.83 -15.16 9.32
N ASP A 46 -14.17 -15.79 10.30
CA ASP A 46 -14.36 -15.51 11.71
C ASP A 46 -13.40 -14.44 12.25
N VAL A 47 -13.96 -13.44 12.93
CA VAL A 47 -13.19 -12.47 13.72
C VAL A 47 -12.86 -13.08 15.09
N LEU A 48 -11.58 -13.36 15.32
CA LEU A 48 -11.10 -13.96 16.56
C LEU A 48 -10.96 -12.95 17.70
N GLY A 49 -10.74 -11.67 17.35
CA GLY A 49 -10.57 -10.58 18.29
C GLY A 49 -9.70 -9.46 17.72
N GLU A 50 -9.43 -8.47 18.57
CA GLU A 50 -8.71 -7.26 18.21
C GLU A 50 -7.63 -6.92 19.26
N THR A 51 -6.52 -6.33 18.83
CA THR A 51 -5.53 -5.66 19.69
C THR A 51 -5.26 -4.26 19.15
N THR A 52 -5.26 -3.26 20.02
CA THR A 52 -4.77 -1.91 19.67
C THR A 52 -3.35 -1.69 20.22
N VAL A 53 -2.46 -1.20 19.37
CA VAL A 53 -1.11 -0.73 19.73
C VAL A 53 -1.10 0.79 19.65
N THR A 54 -0.64 1.48 20.69
CA THR A 54 -0.62 2.95 20.75
C THR A 54 0.79 3.50 20.81
N THR A 55 0.96 4.74 20.37
CA THR A 55 2.19 5.52 20.48
C THR A 55 1.86 6.99 20.74
N ILE A 56 2.86 7.77 21.16
CA ILE A 56 2.72 9.22 21.29
C ILE A 56 3.53 9.84 20.13
N PRO A 57 2.88 10.52 19.18
CA PRO A 57 3.58 11.16 18.08
C PRO A 57 4.56 12.22 18.58
N GLU A 58 5.79 12.15 18.10
CA GLU A 58 6.82 13.15 18.39
C GLU A 58 6.80 14.27 17.34
N SER A 59 7.04 15.51 17.80
CA SER A 59 7.06 16.69 16.93
C SER A 59 8.46 17.04 16.40
N ASP A 60 9.51 16.60 17.09
CA ASP A 60 10.90 16.82 16.68
C ASP A 60 11.31 15.80 15.60
N ASP A 61 12.03 16.26 14.56
CA ASP A 61 12.31 15.44 13.38
C ASP A 61 13.19 14.21 13.69
N GLU A 62 14.14 14.32 14.61
CA GLU A 62 15.00 13.17 14.98
C GLU A 62 14.22 12.15 15.82
N THR A 63 13.48 12.62 16.83
CA THR A 63 12.73 11.72 17.71
C THR A 63 11.54 11.08 16.99
N LYS A 64 10.95 11.76 16.01
CA LYS A 64 9.87 11.24 15.16
C LYS A 64 10.27 10.01 14.35
N VAL A 65 11.48 9.97 13.80
CA VAL A 65 11.96 8.80 13.05
C VAL A 65 12.12 7.59 13.97
N VAL A 66 12.69 7.80 15.17
CA VAL A 66 12.87 6.74 16.18
C VAL A 66 11.52 6.25 16.69
N GLN A 67 10.60 7.17 17.01
CA GLN A 67 9.25 6.87 17.46
C GLN A 67 8.48 6.06 16.42
N LEU A 68 8.52 6.45 15.14
CA LEU A 68 7.87 5.73 14.05
C LEU A 68 8.39 4.31 13.92
N ARG A 69 9.72 4.12 13.95
CA ARG A 69 10.34 2.80 13.87
C ARG A 69 9.95 1.91 15.04
N ASN A 70 9.93 2.46 16.25
CA ASN A 70 9.55 1.72 17.46
C ASN A 70 8.07 1.34 17.43
N PHE A 71 7.19 2.29 17.07
CA PHE A 71 5.76 2.04 16.93
C PHE A 71 5.49 0.93 15.90
N ALA A 72 6.11 1.04 14.72
CA ALA A 72 6.01 0.04 13.68
C ALA A 72 6.52 -1.35 14.12
N GLY A 73 7.59 -1.39 14.93
CA GLY A 73 8.13 -2.61 15.51
C GLY A 73 7.17 -3.29 16.48
N LEU A 74 6.51 -2.52 17.36
CA LEU A 74 5.48 -3.06 18.25
C LEU A 74 4.31 -3.67 17.48
N VAL A 75 3.87 -3.01 16.41
CA VAL A 75 2.82 -3.55 15.52
C VAL A 75 3.30 -4.83 14.83
N ALA A 76 4.53 -4.82 14.30
CA ALA A 76 5.11 -5.97 13.63
C ALA A 76 5.24 -7.19 14.56
N ASP A 77 5.61 -6.98 15.81
CA ASP A 77 5.73 -8.06 16.80
C ASP A 77 4.37 -8.69 17.14
N GLU A 78 3.31 -7.87 17.25
CA GLU A 78 1.96 -8.41 17.46
C GLU A 78 1.47 -9.23 16.26
N ILE A 79 1.83 -8.83 15.03
CA ILE A 79 1.54 -9.60 13.81
C ILE A 79 2.34 -10.92 13.78
N ARG A 80 3.65 -10.86 14.01
CA ARG A 80 4.54 -12.04 14.01
C ARG A 80 4.12 -13.09 15.04
N ARG A 81 3.56 -12.65 16.16
CA ARG A 81 3.01 -13.52 17.20
C ARG A 81 1.89 -14.44 16.69
N LYS A 82 1.09 -13.98 15.72
CA LYS A 82 0.00 -14.78 15.10
C LYS A 82 0.50 -15.70 13.99
N ARG A 83 1.59 -15.30 13.31
CA ARG A 83 2.13 -15.96 12.11
C ARG A 83 1.07 -16.12 11.01
N PRO A 84 0.42 -15.03 10.59
CA PRO A 84 -0.59 -15.10 9.54
C PRO A 84 0.07 -15.45 8.20
N GLU A 85 -0.74 -15.94 7.26
CA GLU A 85 -0.36 -16.04 5.86
C GLU A 85 -0.33 -14.64 5.24
N THR A 86 -1.32 -13.81 5.59
CA THR A 86 -1.56 -12.51 4.96
C THR A 86 -1.82 -11.39 5.96
N VAL A 87 -1.37 -10.17 5.63
CA VAL A 87 -1.70 -8.93 6.32
C VAL A 87 -2.39 -7.98 5.35
N TYR A 88 -3.56 -7.49 5.72
CA TYR A 88 -4.26 -6.41 5.03
C TYR A 88 -4.08 -5.13 5.84
N ALA A 89 -3.87 -3.99 5.19
CA ALA A 89 -3.58 -2.75 5.89
C ALA A 89 -4.29 -1.54 5.28
N ALA A 90 -4.79 -0.67 6.15
CA ALA A 90 -5.48 0.56 5.82
C ALA A 90 -4.95 1.75 6.65
N GLY A 91 -5.30 2.96 6.25
CA GLY A 91 -5.01 4.19 6.95
C GLY A 91 -3.63 4.79 6.67
N GLU A 92 -3.06 5.39 7.71
CA GLU A 92 -1.89 6.28 7.66
C GLU A 92 -0.66 5.63 7.02
N ARG A 93 -0.06 6.35 6.07
CA ARG A 93 0.98 5.79 5.18
C ARG A 93 2.32 5.56 5.87
N ALA A 94 2.73 6.49 6.73
CA ALA A 94 4.03 6.44 7.39
C ALA A 94 4.18 5.19 8.28
N PRO A 95 3.30 4.91 9.26
CA PRO A 95 3.41 3.72 10.09
C PRO A 95 3.20 2.43 9.30
N LEU A 96 2.26 2.41 8.36
CA LEU A 96 2.03 1.25 7.50
C LEU A 96 3.29 0.86 6.70
N ARG A 97 3.97 1.83 6.08
CA ARG A 97 5.18 1.59 5.30
C ARG A 97 6.33 1.09 6.19
N GLU A 98 6.51 1.67 7.36
CA GLU A 98 7.56 1.26 8.30
C GLU A 98 7.29 -0.14 8.87
N THR A 99 6.03 -0.46 9.23
CA THR A 99 5.66 -1.82 9.68
C THR A 99 5.88 -2.85 8.58
N ARG A 100 5.47 -2.53 7.33
CA ARG A 100 5.72 -3.42 6.19
C ARG A 100 7.21 -3.71 6.00
N ALA A 101 8.08 -2.71 6.14
CA ALA A 101 9.52 -2.90 6.00
C ALA A 101 10.13 -3.87 7.02
N GLN A 102 9.40 -4.16 8.12
CA GLN A 102 9.82 -5.07 9.17
C GLN A 102 9.16 -6.45 9.07
N LEU A 103 8.21 -6.67 8.15
CA LEU A 103 7.48 -7.94 8.02
C LEU A 103 7.88 -8.70 6.76
N HIS A 104 7.79 -10.03 6.84
CA HIS A 104 8.01 -10.93 5.70
C HIS A 104 6.70 -11.53 5.15
N HIS A 105 5.57 -11.25 5.81
CA HIS A 105 4.25 -11.73 5.39
C HIS A 105 3.77 -10.98 4.14
N GLU A 106 2.86 -11.61 3.38
CA GLU A 106 2.18 -10.92 2.30
C GLU A 106 1.41 -9.72 2.87
N PHE A 107 1.55 -8.56 2.25
CA PHE A 107 1.07 -7.29 2.81
C PHE A 107 0.26 -6.50 1.79
N TYR A 108 -1.07 -6.60 1.86
CA TYR A 108 -2.00 -5.97 0.93
C TYR A 108 -2.56 -4.67 1.51
N ARG A 109 -2.74 -3.65 0.66
CA ARG A 109 -3.45 -2.44 1.05
C ARG A 109 -4.95 -2.62 0.78
N VAL A 110 -5.79 -2.15 1.69
CA VAL A 110 -7.25 -2.14 1.54
C VAL A 110 -7.78 -0.72 1.78
N SER A 111 -9.00 -0.45 1.30
CA SER A 111 -9.64 0.85 1.50
C SER A 111 -9.87 1.16 2.98
N ASP A 112 -9.91 2.44 3.31
CA ASP A 112 -10.12 2.90 4.69
C ASP A 112 -11.57 2.74 5.16
N ASP A 113 -12.53 2.66 4.22
CA ASP A 113 -13.93 2.37 4.51
C ASP A 113 -14.13 0.89 4.85
N ASP A 114 -14.46 0.62 6.10
CA ASP A 114 -14.69 -0.70 6.70
C ASP A 114 -13.71 -1.79 6.20
N PRO A 115 -12.42 -1.67 6.58
CA PRO A 115 -11.36 -2.52 6.05
C PRO A 115 -11.54 -4.00 6.42
N VAL A 116 -12.19 -4.29 7.56
CA VAL A 116 -12.46 -5.67 7.99
C VAL A 116 -13.52 -6.28 7.09
N GLN A 117 -14.67 -5.61 6.94
CA GLN A 117 -15.74 -6.11 6.07
C GLN A 117 -15.25 -6.26 4.63
N ARG A 118 -14.44 -5.30 4.14
CA ARG A 118 -13.83 -5.40 2.81
C ARG A 118 -12.98 -6.65 2.62
N VAL A 119 -12.19 -7.01 3.62
CA VAL A 119 -11.36 -8.23 3.56
C VAL A 119 -12.24 -9.47 3.57
N LEU A 120 -13.28 -9.50 4.40
CA LEU A 120 -14.24 -10.61 4.44
C LEU A 120 -14.97 -10.76 3.09
N ASP A 121 -15.47 -9.66 2.52
CA ASP A 121 -16.17 -9.64 1.24
C ASP A 121 -15.30 -10.07 0.05
N THR A 122 -13.97 -9.88 0.16
CA THR A 122 -13.01 -10.11 -0.93
C THR A 122 -12.24 -11.43 -0.76
N ARG A 123 -12.36 -12.11 0.40
CA ARG A 123 -11.65 -13.37 0.68
C ARG A 123 -12.14 -14.46 -0.29
N GLY A 124 -11.29 -14.78 -1.28
CA GLY A 124 -11.59 -15.68 -2.40
C GLY A 124 -11.18 -15.10 -3.76
N GLU A 125 -11.10 -13.77 -3.88
CA GLU A 125 -10.45 -13.09 -5.00
C GLU A 125 -8.95 -13.00 -4.72
N ARG A 126 -8.12 -13.58 -5.60
CA ARG A 126 -6.66 -13.60 -5.43
C ARG A 126 -6.12 -12.18 -5.16
N ALA A 127 -5.52 -12.01 -3.99
CA ALA A 127 -4.92 -10.76 -3.58
C ALA A 127 -3.78 -10.37 -4.53
N LEU A 128 -3.62 -9.06 -4.76
CA LEU A 128 -2.68 -8.54 -5.75
C LEU A 128 -1.26 -8.64 -5.26
N GLU A 129 -0.42 -9.41 -5.97
CA GLU A 129 1.03 -9.51 -5.71
C GLU A 129 1.63 -8.13 -5.37
N VAL A 130 2.59 -8.11 -4.45
CA VAL A 130 3.24 -6.89 -3.99
C VAL A 130 4.66 -6.85 -4.51
N VAL A 131 5.07 -5.68 -5.03
CA VAL A 131 6.38 -5.47 -5.62
C VAL A 131 7.29 -4.80 -4.59
N ASP A 132 8.34 -5.51 -4.21
CA ASP A 132 9.37 -5.05 -3.27
C ASP A 132 10.66 -4.67 -3.99
N ILE A 133 10.57 -3.60 -4.79
CA ILE A 133 11.70 -3.01 -5.51
C ILE A 133 11.68 -1.51 -5.20
N PRO A 134 12.82 -0.86 -4.92
CA PRO A 134 12.86 0.58 -4.69
C PRO A 134 12.21 1.36 -5.84
N PRO A 135 11.50 2.47 -5.57
CA PRO A 135 10.82 3.24 -6.62
C PRO A 135 11.76 3.68 -7.76
N ALA A 136 13.02 3.96 -7.44
CA ALA A 136 14.04 4.34 -8.42
C ALA A 136 14.35 3.20 -9.42
N GLU A 137 14.29 1.95 -8.97
CA GLU A 137 14.56 0.76 -9.78
C GLU A 137 13.34 0.31 -10.60
N LYS A 138 12.14 0.81 -10.26
CA LYS A 138 10.91 0.56 -11.04
C LYS A 138 10.84 1.39 -12.32
N LEU A 139 11.67 2.43 -12.47
CA LEU A 139 11.75 3.21 -13.69
C LEU A 139 12.52 2.42 -14.75
N GLY A 140 11.92 2.22 -15.94
CA GLY A 140 12.65 1.56 -17.03
C GLY A 140 12.09 1.87 -18.40
N GLY A 141 12.69 1.27 -19.43
CA GLY A 141 12.36 1.55 -20.83
C GLY A 141 13.41 2.43 -21.51
N SER A 142 13.23 2.71 -22.80
CA SER A 142 14.19 3.45 -23.62
C SER A 142 14.16 4.96 -23.39
N HIS A 143 13.02 5.49 -22.90
CA HIS A 143 12.88 6.90 -22.57
C HIS A 143 13.09 7.09 -21.06
N SER A 144 14.01 7.97 -20.69
CA SER A 144 14.28 8.35 -19.29
C SER A 144 13.92 9.81 -18.99
N THR A 145 13.66 10.61 -20.02
CA THR A 145 13.29 12.01 -19.90
C THR A 145 11.84 12.16 -19.44
N LEU A 146 11.60 13.03 -18.46
CA LEU A 146 10.29 13.31 -17.88
C LEU A 146 9.97 14.80 -17.99
N ILE A 147 8.72 15.13 -18.34
CA ILE A 147 8.23 16.53 -18.33
C ILE A 147 7.97 17.04 -16.90
N GLY A 148 7.91 18.37 -16.70
CA GLY A 148 7.58 18.96 -15.39
C GLY A 148 8.70 18.98 -14.35
N GLY A 149 9.94 18.68 -14.73
CA GLY A 149 11.12 18.78 -13.88
C GLY A 149 10.96 18.07 -12.53
N ARG A 150 11.06 18.82 -11.42
CA ARG A 150 10.92 18.27 -10.06
C ARG A 150 9.54 17.69 -9.79
N ARG A 151 8.46 18.35 -10.24
CA ARG A 151 7.09 17.84 -10.04
C ARG A 151 6.86 16.56 -10.84
N GLY A 152 7.47 16.43 -12.02
CA GLY A 152 7.40 15.23 -12.84
C GLY A 152 8.07 14.03 -12.16
N ARG A 153 9.28 14.25 -11.64
CA ARG A 153 9.97 13.24 -10.82
C ARG A 153 9.17 12.88 -9.56
N ARG A 154 8.54 13.85 -8.90
CA ARG A 154 7.69 13.61 -7.73
C ARG A 154 6.49 12.72 -8.08
N ALA A 155 5.76 13.03 -9.16
CA ALA A 155 4.64 12.21 -9.63
C ALA A 155 5.04 10.76 -9.94
N ILE A 156 6.18 10.58 -10.60
CA ILE A 156 6.73 9.24 -10.87
C ILE A 156 7.12 8.53 -9.57
N GLY A 157 7.70 9.25 -8.61
CA GLY A 157 8.03 8.71 -7.28
C GLY A 157 6.80 8.23 -6.52
N VAL A 158 5.71 9.00 -6.54
CA VAL A 158 4.42 8.61 -5.94
C VAL A 158 3.90 7.31 -6.57
N VAL A 159 3.83 7.25 -7.90
CA VAL A 159 3.31 6.08 -8.61
C VAL A 159 4.21 4.86 -8.46
N ALA A 160 5.53 5.02 -8.60
CA ALA A 160 6.48 3.94 -8.41
C ALA A 160 6.53 3.45 -6.95
N GLY A 161 6.24 4.33 -5.99
CA GLY A 161 6.10 4.00 -4.57
C GLY A 161 4.97 3.02 -4.28
N HIS A 162 4.00 2.89 -5.18
CA HIS A 162 2.83 2.06 -4.97
C HIS A 162 3.19 0.55 -4.92
N PRO A 163 2.66 -0.22 -3.95
CA PRO A 163 2.99 -1.65 -3.77
C PRO A 163 2.65 -2.50 -4.98
N HIS A 164 1.57 -2.17 -5.70
CA HIS A 164 1.10 -2.94 -6.84
C HIS A 164 1.65 -2.47 -8.19
N VAL A 165 2.65 -1.57 -8.19
CA VAL A 165 3.33 -1.13 -9.42
C VAL A 165 4.63 -1.89 -9.58
N LYS A 166 4.71 -2.70 -10.66
CA LYS A 166 5.90 -3.45 -11.08
C LYS A 166 6.91 -2.54 -11.77
N LYS A 167 6.43 -1.68 -12.66
CA LYS A 167 7.29 -0.89 -13.54
C LYS A 167 6.60 0.37 -14.03
N VAL A 168 7.36 1.45 -14.13
CA VAL A 168 6.95 2.69 -14.78
C VAL A 168 7.79 2.85 -16.04
N ILE A 169 7.11 2.94 -17.19
CA ILE A 169 7.75 3.04 -18.51
C ILE A 169 7.40 4.41 -19.10
N PRO A 170 8.35 5.36 -19.13
CA PRO A 170 8.09 6.66 -19.73
C PRO A 170 7.81 6.56 -21.23
N GLY A 171 6.80 7.31 -21.67
CA GLY A 171 6.47 7.43 -23.09
C GLY A 171 7.13 8.62 -23.76
N PRO A 172 6.93 8.78 -25.09
CA PRO A 172 7.35 9.96 -25.82
C PRO A 172 6.66 11.22 -25.29
N ILE A 173 7.28 12.37 -25.56
CA ILE A 173 6.77 13.68 -25.15
C ILE A 173 6.18 14.35 -26.38
N ASP A 174 4.87 14.62 -26.33
CA ASP A 174 4.17 15.41 -27.34
C ASP A 174 4.13 16.87 -26.89
N ALA A 175 4.94 17.72 -27.52
CA ALA A 175 5.04 19.14 -27.22
C ALA A 175 4.28 19.98 -28.27
N GLY A 176 3.25 20.70 -27.84
CA GLY A 176 2.52 21.64 -28.70
C GLY A 176 2.87 23.11 -28.43
N GLY A 177 3.78 23.72 -29.19
CA GLY A 177 4.01 25.18 -29.18
C GLY A 177 4.47 25.82 -27.84
N THR A 178 4.60 27.15 -27.84
CA THR A 178 5.14 27.96 -26.72
C THR A 178 4.18 27.95 -25.52
N GLY A 179 4.50 27.14 -24.51
CA GLY A 179 3.64 26.86 -23.36
C GLY A 179 3.43 28.04 -22.40
N SER A 180 2.20 28.17 -21.91
CA SER A 180 1.81 28.95 -20.74
C SER A 180 2.45 28.38 -19.45
N ARG A 181 2.80 29.24 -18.49
CA ARG A 181 3.37 28.88 -17.17
C ARG A 181 2.35 28.26 -16.21
N THR A 182 1.62 27.23 -16.65
CA THR A 182 0.70 26.47 -15.79
C THR A 182 1.44 25.31 -15.14
N GLY A 183 1.15 25.00 -13.87
CA GLY A 183 1.83 23.93 -13.14
C GLY A 183 1.54 22.53 -13.70
N LEU A 184 2.48 21.60 -13.48
CA LEU A 184 2.35 20.20 -13.85
C LEU A 184 1.14 19.56 -13.16
N ARG A 185 0.31 18.89 -13.95
CA ARG A 185 -0.77 18.01 -13.51
C ARG A 185 -0.48 16.55 -13.87
N ALA A 186 -0.85 15.65 -12.97
CA ALA A 186 -0.75 14.20 -13.14
C ALA A 186 -2.14 13.58 -13.02
N LYS A 187 -2.41 12.52 -13.80
CA LYS A 187 -3.64 11.72 -13.69
C LYS A 187 -3.38 10.29 -14.11
N VAL A 188 -3.90 9.32 -13.37
CA VAL A 188 -3.90 7.92 -13.79
C VAL A 188 -5.21 7.59 -14.52
N THR A 189 -5.07 7.06 -15.72
CA THR A 189 -6.18 6.69 -16.62
C THR A 189 -6.76 5.32 -16.28
N ARG A 190 -7.88 4.98 -16.93
CA ARG A 190 -8.58 3.71 -16.73
C ARG A 190 -7.66 2.51 -16.99
N ALA A 191 -7.90 1.43 -16.24
CA ALA A 191 -7.18 0.18 -16.45
C ALA A 191 -7.51 -0.46 -17.81
N ASP A 192 -6.50 -1.08 -18.40
CA ASP A 192 -6.63 -1.96 -19.56
C ASP A 192 -7.19 -3.34 -19.16
N GLY A 193 -7.37 -4.22 -20.13
CA GLY A 193 -7.91 -5.57 -19.88
C GLY A 193 -7.04 -6.43 -18.96
N ASN A 194 -5.73 -6.13 -18.88
CA ASN A 194 -4.77 -6.84 -18.04
C ASN A 194 -4.58 -6.15 -16.67
N GLY A 195 -5.31 -5.06 -16.40
CA GLY A 195 -5.21 -4.31 -15.16
C GLY A 195 -4.07 -3.28 -15.10
N ASN A 196 -3.34 -3.04 -16.20
CA ASN A 196 -2.34 -1.99 -16.25
C ASN A 196 -3.00 -0.63 -16.50
N VAL A 197 -2.34 0.44 -16.06
CA VAL A 197 -2.86 1.81 -16.17
C VAL A 197 -1.85 2.72 -16.87
N ARG A 198 -2.25 3.95 -17.24
CA ARG A 198 -1.34 4.94 -17.81
C ARG A 198 -1.37 6.21 -16.98
N LEU A 199 -0.19 6.73 -16.63
CA LEU A 199 0.00 8.01 -15.98
C LEU A 199 0.19 9.09 -17.03
N LEU A 200 -0.78 9.99 -17.13
CA LEU A 200 -0.71 11.20 -17.93
C LEU A 200 -0.07 12.32 -17.13
N LEU A 201 1.07 12.82 -17.61
CA LEU A 201 1.67 14.06 -17.14
C LEU A 201 1.33 15.16 -18.16
N ARG A 202 0.94 16.33 -17.67
CA ARG A 202 0.65 17.50 -18.49
C ARG A 202 1.29 18.76 -17.90
N ASP A 203 2.17 19.37 -18.68
CA ASP A 203 2.87 20.61 -18.32
C ASP A 203 2.64 21.65 -19.43
N GLY A 204 1.64 22.51 -19.20
CA GLY A 204 1.11 23.40 -20.23
C GLY A 204 0.56 22.63 -21.43
N SER A 205 1.20 22.82 -22.58
CA SER A 205 0.87 22.15 -23.85
C SER A 205 1.68 20.87 -24.10
N SER A 206 2.63 20.55 -23.22
CA SER A 206 3.37 19.29 -23.29
C SER A 206 2.61 18.19 -22.58
N VAL A 207 2.48 17.04 -23.23
CA VAL A 207 1.85 15.84 -22.66
C VAL A 207 2.84 14.68 -22.74
N GLN A 208 2.90 13.89 -21.67
CA GLN A 208 3.66 12.65 -21.65
C GLN A 208 2.81 11.54 -21.04
N GLU A 209 2.66 10.45 -21.77
CA GLU A 209 1.90 9.31 -21.33
C GLU A 209 2.81 8.15 -20.93
N ASN A 210 2.81 7.81 -19.65
CA ASN A 210 3.71 6.83 -19.06
C ASN A 210 2.93 5.55 -18.75
N ARG A 211 3.42 4.41 -19.23
CA ARG A 211 2.76 3.12 -18.97
C ARG A 211 3.14 2.62 -17.58
N ILE A 212 2.14 2.22 -16.81
CA ILE A 212 2.30 1.69 -15.46
C ILE A 212 1.93 0.21 -15.49
N VAL A 213 2.94 -0.65 -15.32
CA VAL A 213 2.74 -2.09 -15.21
C VAL A 213 2.39 -2.42 -13.78
N THR A 214 1.24 -3.05 -13.57
CA THR A 214 0.72 -3.36 -12.23
C THR A 214 0.79 -4.86 -11.94
N THR A 215 0.43 -5.23 -10.72
CA THR A 215 0.22 -6.63 -10.32
C THR A 215 -1.22 -7.10 -10.52
N ALA A 216 -2.09 -6.20 -10.97
CA ALA A 216 -3.45 -6.53 -11.37
C ALA A 216 -3.45 -7.57 -12.50
N MET A 217 -4.47 -8.42 -12.49
CA MET A 217 -4.65 -9.49 -13.47
C MET A 217 -5.81 -9.23 -14.41
N ASN A 218 -6.65 -8.24 -14.09
CA ASN A 218 -7.83 -7.90 -14.86
C ASN A 218 -8.16 -6.41 -14.70
N ARG A 219 -9.09 -5.94 -15.53
CA ARG A 219 -9.56 -4.56 -15.49
C ARG A 219 -10.01 -4.14 -14.09
N GLU A 220 -10.84 -4.93 -13.44
CA GLU A 220 -11.45 -4.58 -12.15
C GLU A 220 -10.39 -4.30 -11.06
N THR A 221 -9.46 -5.23 -10.87
CA THR A 221 -8.33 -5.06 -9.95
C THR A 221 -7.41 -3.92 -10.37
N GLY A 222 -7.26 -3.67 -11.67
CA GLY A 222 -6.54 -2.51 -12.18
C GLY A 222 -7.23 -1.18 -11.87
N GLU A 223 -8.57 -1.13 -11.87
CA GLU A 223 -9.32 0.08 -11.49
C GLU A 223 -9.17 0.35 -9.97
N ARG A 224 -9.06 -0.69 -9.13
CA ARG A 224 -8.72 -0.53 -7.70
C ARG A 224 -7.35 0.14 -7.55
N VAL A 225 -6.32 -0.37 -8.23
CA VAL A 225 -4.98 0.24 -8.24
C VAL A 225 -4.99 1.67 -8.80
N ARG A 226 -5.81 1.94 -9.82
CA ARG A 226 -5.97 3.28 -10.40
C ARG A 226 -6.49 4.28 -9.36
N ASP A 227 -7.48 3.88 -8.59
CA ASP A 227 -8.14 4.77 -7.62
C ASP A 227 -7.16 5.13 -6.50
N ASP A 228 -6.41 4.16 -5.97
CA ASP A 228 -5.32 4.37 -5.00
C ASP A 228 -4.22 5.31 -5.54
N LEU A 229 -3.82 5.13 -6.79
CA LEU A 229 -2.81 5.97 -7.42
C LEU A 229 -3.29 7.42 -7.62
N ASN A 230 -4.55 7.63 -8.00
CA ASN A 230 -5.10 8.99 -8.14
C ASN A 230 -5.27 9.66 -6.77
N GLU A 231 -5.65 8.91 -5.73
CA GLU A 231 -5.68 9.41 -4.35
C GLU A 231 -4.30 9.91 -3.92
N ALA A 232 -3.28 9.07 -4.13
CA ALA A 232 -1.90 9.42 -3.78
C ALA A 232 -1.39 10.66 -4.53
N LEU A 233 -1.79 10.88 -5.78
CA LEU A 233 -1.43 12.07 -6.54
C LEU A 233 -2.16 13.33 -6.06
N ARG A 234 -3.42 13.20 -5.61
CA ARG A 234 -4.20 14.31 -5.03
C ARG A 234 -3.61 14.77 -3.70
N GLU A 235 -3.33 13.84 -2.79
CA GLU A 235 -2.67 14.15 -1.51
C GLU A 235 -1.32 14.88 -1.69
N ASP A 236 -0.58 14.53 -2.75
CA ASP A 236 0.73 15.10 -3.03
C ASP A 236 0.66 16.47 -3.78
N GLY A 237 -0.57 16.95 -4.03
CA GLY A 237 -0.88 18.22 -4.69
C GLY A 237 -0.53 18.24 -6.18
N LEU A 238 -0.54 17.07 -6.83
CA LEU A 238 -0.19 16.88 -8.24
C LEU A 238 -1.42 16.74 -9.16
N GLN A 239 -2.61 16.67 -8.57
CA GLN A 239 -3.89 16.56 -9.26
C GLN A 239 -4.91 17.45 -8.53
N ASP A 240 -5.80 18.09 -9.28
CA ASP A 240 -6.95 18.83 -8.71
C ASP A 240 -8.05 17.81 -8.30
N GLU A 241 -8.95 18.19 -7.38
CA GLU A 241 -10.10 17.35 -6.95
C GLU A 241 -10.95 16.81 -8.13
#